data_AF-A0A914IHD4-F1
#
_entry.id   AF-A0A914IHD4-F1
#
_cell.length_a   1.000
_cell.length_b   1.000
_cell.length_c   1.000
_cell.angle_alpha   90.00
_cell.angle_beta   90.00
_cell.angle_gamma   90.00
#
_symmetry.space_group_name_H-M   'P 1'
#
loop_
_entity.id
_entity.type
_entity.pdbx_description
1 polymer ?
#
loop_
_entity_poly.entity_id
_entity_poly.type
_entity_poly.pdbx_seq_one_letter_code
_entity_poly.pdbx_strand_id
1 'polypeptide(L)'
;MGRGSDIDWLNQMSNCPKLKKASHLQMPKIRDPSFMIKHFAADVSYKIDGFLEKNKDTVNEQLLGVFERTKFEFLKEVIKNVLETSQNGSKRKKTVAFQFRDSLSELITVLSSTRPHYVRCIKPNDEKERFYFEPKRAIQQLRACGVLETVRISAAGYPSRWDYKEFGTRYRVLYPEGKNIWKTKPKEFAKYSCEKWLEMEKFALGKTKMFFRVGQVARLEKIRQDILNESAIRIQKIWKGYQAKKKYQKLLESIKIIQASTKAFLAFRRIKYLQMQRAVILLQKTIRGYLVRKKYEKIKNAVVAIQAAFKAREIRKKVLKAKYEKSAIIIQKY
;
A
#
# COMPACT_ATOMS: atom_id res chain seq x y z
N MET A 1 -27.32 -66.40 27.21
CA MET A 1 -27.26 -65.90 25.82
C MET A 1 -26.03 -66.48 25.14
N GLY A 2 -26.10 -67.69 24.62
CA GLY A 2 -24.94 -68.41 24.06
C GLY A 2 -24.83 -68.38 22.52
N ARG A 3 -25.70 -67.65 21.82
CA ARG A 3 -25.82 -67.66 20.34
C ARG A 3 -26.01 -66.27 19.73
N GLY A 4 -25.45 -65.22 20.32
CA GLY A 4 -25.49 -63.89 19.70
C GLY A 4 -24.43 -63.78 18.61
N SER A 5 -24.84 -63.49 17.38
CA SER A 5 -23.94 -63.17 16.26
C SER A 5 -23.71 -61.66 16.13
N ASP A 6 -22.65 -61.25 15.43
CA ASP A 6 -22.38 -59.83 15.16
C ASP A 6 -23.54 -59.18 14.37
N ILE A 7 -24.22 -59.95 13.51
CA ILE A 7 -25.40 -59.50 12.77
C ILE A 7 -26.57 -59.24 13.72
N ASP A 8 -26.80 -60.12 14.71
CA ASP A 8 -27.85 -59.92 15.71
C ASP A 8 -27.59 -58.66 16.54
N TRP A 9 -26.32 -58.42 16.88
CA TRP A 9 -25.91 -57.21 17.58
C TRP A 9 -26.15 -55.95 16.73
N LEU A 10 -25.81 -55.95 15.44
CA LEU A 10 -26.09 -54.84 14.53
C LEU A 10 -27.60 -54.58 14.42
N ASN A 11 -28.41 -55.63 14.31
CA ASN A 11 -29.86 -55.53 14.26
C ASN A 11 -30.43 -54.93 15.54
N GLN A 12 -29.92 -55.35 16.71
CA GLN A 12 -30.30 -54.76 18.00
C GLN A 12 -29.91 -53.28 18.09
N MET A 13 -28.72 -52.91 17.59
CA MET A 13 -28.26 -51.52 17.56
C MET A 13 -29.15 -50.65 16.65
N SER A 14 -29.48 -51.14 15.45
CA SER A 14 -30.34 -50.46 14.48
C SER A 14 -31.79 -50.30 14.98
N ASN A 15 -32.31 -51.32 15.68
CA ASN A 15 -33.67 -51.31 16.21
C ASN A 15 -33.80 -50.60 17.56
N CYS A 16 -32.69 -50.16 18.16
CA CYS A 16 -32.71 -49.44 19.43
C CYS A 16 -33.31 -48.03 19.24
N PRO A 17 -34.45 -47.69 19.87
CA PRO A 17 -35.16 -46.44 19.63
C PRO A 17 -34.37 -45.20 20.05
N LYS A 18 -33.46 -45.33 21.03
CA LYS A 18 -32.57 -44.25 21.46
C LYS A 18 -31.50 -43.95 20.41
N LEU A 19 -30.90 -44.99 19.84
CA LEU A 19 -29.82 -44.86 18.86
C LEU A 19 -30.33 -44.46 17.48
N LYS A 20 -31.54 -44.89 17.11
CA LYS A 20 -32.18 -44.50 15.85
C LYS A 20 -32.45 -42.99 15.74
N LYS A 21 -32.61 -42.30 16.88
CA LYS A 21 -32.79 -40.84 16.94
C LYS A 21 -31.47 -40.06 17.03
N ALA A 22 -30.34 -40.75 17.21
CA ALA A 22 -29.05 -40.07 17.35
C ALA A 22 -28.56 -39.56 16.00
N SER A 23 -28.31 -38.25 15.90
CA SER A 23 -27.81 -37.59 14.69
C SER A 23 -26.40 -38.03 14.26
N HIS A 24 -25.64 -38.63 15.20
CA HIS A 24 -24.26 -39.05 15.00
C HIS A 24 -24.11 -40.49 14.52
N LEU A 25 -25.19 -41.29 14.49
CA LEU A 25 -25.17 -42.67 14.02
C LEU A 25 -25.92 -42.77 12.69
N GLN A 26 -25.29 -43.37 11.70
CA GLN A 26 -25.86 -43.58 10.37
C GLN A 26 -25.73 -45.05 9.97
N MET A 27 -26.85 -45.65 9.58
CA MET A 27 -26.86 -47.01 9.02
C MET A 27 -26.67 -46.96 7.51
N PRO A 28 -25.96 -47.93 6.91
CA PRO A 28 -25.82 -48.01 5.45
C PRO A 28 -27.19 -48.21 4.78
N LYS A 29 -27.37 -47.61 3.60
CA LYS A 29 -28.62 -47.72 2.82
C LYS A 29 -28.78 -49.10 2.16
N ILE A 30 -27.67 -49.82 1.99
CA ILE A 30 -27.59 -51.18 1.47
C ILE A 30 -27.38 -52.13 2.65
N ARG A 31 -27.85 -53.39 2.54
CA ARG A 31 -27.54 -54.45 3.52
C ARG A 31 -26.03 -54.78 3.48
N ASP A 32 -25.26 -53.97 4.17
CA ASP A 32 -23.83 -54.14 4.42
C ASP A 32 -23.66 -54.36 5.94
N PRO A 33 -22.88 -55.36 6.40
CA PRO A 33 -22.58 -55.59 7.82
C PRO A 33 -21.64 -54.51 8.39
N SER A 34 -22.06 -53.25 8.30
CA SER A 34 -21.32 -52.08 8.76
C SER A 34 -22.25 -51.02 9.36
N PHE A 35 -21.68 -50.11 10.15
CA PHE A 35 -22.37 -48.91 10.62
C PHE A 35 -21.42 -47.71 10.54
N MET A 36 -21.98 -46.51 10.45
CA MET A 36 -21.20 -45.28 10.33
C MET A 36 -21.41 -44.38 11.54
N ILE A 37 -20.32 -43.92 12.14
CA ILE A 37 -20.35 -42.89 13.19
C ILE A 37 -19.78 -41.60 12.60
N LYS A 38 -20.53 -40.51 12.78
CA LYS A 38 -20.10 -39.15 12.47
C LYS A 38 -19.20 -38.64 13.58
N HIS A 39 -17.91 -38.94 13.50
CA HIS A 39 -16.94 -38.38 14.43
C HIS A 39 -16.71 -36.91 14.12
N PHE A 40 -16.20 -36.19 15.11
CA PHE A 40 -15.79 -34.79 14.96
C PHE A 40 -14.83 -34.55 13.77
N ALA A 41 -13.98 -35.54 13.48
CA ALA A 41 -12.98 -35.50 12.41
C ALA A 41 -13.54 -35.82 11.01
N ALA A 42 -14.33 -36.89 10.92
CA ALA A 42 -14.85 -37.46 9.69
C ALA A 42 -15.88 -38.55 10.02
N ASP A 43 -16.69 -38.90 9.03
CA ASP A 43 -17.59 -40.05 9.10
C ASP A 43 -16.77 -41.33 8.90
N VAL A 44 -16.85 -42.26 9.86
CA VAL A 44 -16.07 -43.50 9.85
C VAL A 44 -17.04 -44.67 9.77
N SER A 45 -16.81 -45.55 8.80
CA SER A 45 -17.52 -46.83 8.67
C SER A 45 -16.79 -47.93 9.43
N TYR A 46 -17.51 -48.63 10.30
CA TYR A 46 -17.04 -49.75 11.09
C TYR A 46 -17.68 -51.04 10.57
N LYS A 47 -16.86 -52.03 10.22
CA LYS A 47 -17.33 -53.39 9.89
C LYS A 47 -17.54 -54.18 11.18
N ILE A 48 -18.65 -54.88 11.31
CA ILE A 48 -19.04 -55.57 12.55
C ILE A 48 -18.33 -56.91 12.77
N ASP A 49 -17.60 -57.41 11.77
CA ASP A 49 -17.01 -58.75 11.80
C ASP A 49 -16.00 -58.92 12.96
N GLY A 50 -16.29 -59.89 13.83
CA GLY A 50 -15.50 -60.21 15.01
C GLY A 50 -15.66 -59.22 16.18
N PHE A 51 -16.66 -58.34 16.16
CA PHE A 51 -16.88 -57.35 17.24
C PHE A 51 -17.16 -58.04 18.58
N LEU A 52 -18.07 -59.02 18.61
CA LEU A 52 -18.42 -59.72 19.84
C LEU A 52 -17.26 -60.54 20.37
N GLU A 53 -16.53 -61.25 19.52
CA GLU A 53 -15.38 -62.07 19.93
C GLU A 53 -14.25 -61.22 20.49
N LYS A 54 -13.87 -60.14 19.79
CA LYS A 54 -12.83 -59.20 20.27
C LYS A 54 -13.22 -58.54 21.60
N ASN A 55 -14.51 -58.35 21.87
CA ASN A 55 -14.98 -57.69 23.09
C ASN A 55 -15.17 -58.66 24.28
N LYS A 56 -15.35 -59.96 24.03
CA LYS A 56 -15.62 -60.97 25.08
C LYS A 56 -14.44 -61.17 26.03
N ASP A 57 -13.21 -60.93 25.57
CA ASP A 57 -11.97 -61.04 26.38
C ASP A 57 -11.86 -62.39 27.14
N THR A 58 -12.35 -63.47 26.52
CA THR A 58 -12.41 -64.77 27.18
C THR A 58 -11.10 -65.51 27.05
N VAL A 59 -10.39 -65.67 28.17
CA VAL A 59 -9.24 -66.58 28.28
C VAL A 59 -9.73 -67.98 28.62
N ASN A 60 -9.09 -69.01 28.05
CA ASN A 60 -9.40 -70.39 28.38
C ASN A 60 -8.91 -70.71 29.81
N GLU A 61 -9.82 -71.11 30.68
CA GLU A 61 -9.57 -71.43 32.09
C GLU A 61 -8.58 -72.60 32.27
N GLN A 62 -8.54 -73.54 31.33
CA GLN A 62 -7.55 -74.64 31.35
C GLN A 62 -6.13 -74.14 31.11
N LEU A 63 -5.96 -73.14 30.22
CA LEU A 63 -4.65 -72.53 29.99
C LEU A 63 -4.19 -71.75 31.23
N LEU A 64 -5.09 -71.04 31.90
CA LEU A 64 -4.80 -70.37 33.17
C LEU A 64 -4.31 -71.37 34.24
N GLY A 65 -4.96 -72.54 34.35
CA GLY A 65 -4.54 -73.59 35.28
C GLY A 65 -3.16 -74.21 34.97
N VAL A 66 -2.72 -74.19 33.70
CA VAL A 66 -1.34 -74.58 33.34
C VAL A 66 -0.35 -73.50 33.78
N PHE A 67 -0.70 -72.22 33.57
CA PHE A 67 0.15 -71.09 33.96
C PHE A 67 0.30 -70.96 35.48
N GLU A 68 -0.74 -71.28 36.27
CA GLU A 68 -0.65 -71.35 37.74
C GLU A 68 0.43 -72.34 38.22
N ARG A 69 0.69 -73.41 37.45
CA ARG A 69 1.65 -74.46 37.80
C ARG A 69 3.06 -74.19 37.27
N THR A 70 3.30 -73.04 36.65
CA THR A 70 4.63 -72.69 36.14
C THR A 70 5.65 -72.63 37.27
N LYS A 71 6.87 -73.09 37.01
CA LYS A 71 8.01 -72.95 37.94
C LYS A 71 8.80 -71.66 37.71
N PHE A 72 8.49 -70.92 36.64
CA PHE A 72 9.22 -69.70 36.28
C PHE A 72 8.62 -68.49 37.01
N GLU A 73 9.40 -67.88 37.89
CA GLU A 73 8.91 -66.90 38.86
C GLU A 73 8.38 -65.61 38.22
N PHE A 74 9.05 -65.10 37.18
CA PHE A 74 8.58 -63.94 36.43
C PHE A 74 7.19 -64.17 35.80
N LEU A 75 6.92 -65.38 35.29
CA LEU A 75 5.62 -65.68 34.68
C LEU A 75 4.50 -65.76 35.72
N LYS A 76 4.80 -66.19 36.95
CA LYS A 76 3.83 -66.12 38.07
C LYS A 76 3.50 -64.67 38.40
N GLU A 77 4.51 -63.79 38.44
CA GLU A 77 4.34 -62.37 38.74
C GLU A 77 3.46 -61.67 37.69
N VAL A 78 3.74 -61.88 36.40
CA VAL A 78 2.99 -61.27 35.29
C VAL A 78 1.52 -61.70 35.28
N ILE A 79 1.24 -62.97 35.61
CA ILE A 79 -0.10 -63.56 35.50
C ILE A 79 -0.93 -63.40 36.79
N LYS A 80 -0.30 -63.03 37.91
CA LYS A 80 -0.93 -62.86 39.22
C LYS A 80 -2.24 -62.06 39.17
N ASN A 81 -2.23 -60.90 38.52
CA ASN A 81 -3.39 -60.02 38.41
C ASN A 81 -4.57 -60.65 37.63
N VAL A 82 -4.28 -61.50 36.64
CA VAL A 82 -5.28 -62.19 35.80
C VAL A 82 -5.95 -63.35 36.56
N LEU A 83 -5.19 -64.02 37.44
CA LEU A 83 -5.68 -65.10 38.28
C LEU A 83 -6.58 -64.56 39.41
N GLU A 84 -6.19 -63.45 40.03
CA GLU A 84 -6.96 -62.77 41.08
C GLU A 84 -8.33 -62.27 40.57
N THR A 85 -8.43 -61.90 39.29
CA THR A 85 -9.70 -61.49 38.66
C THR A 85 -10.62 -62.66 38.32
N SER A 86 -10.06 -63.86 38.13
CA SER A 86 -10.82 -65.06 37.75
C SER A 86 -11.44 -65.78 38.95
N GLN A 87 -10.84 -65.68 40.14
CA GLN A 87 -11.32 -66.34 41.36
C GLN A 87 -12.44 -65.58 42.08
N ASN A 88 -12.50 -64.26 41.92
CA ASN A 88 -13.60 -63.45 42.47
C ASN A 88 -14.81 -63.50 41.54
N GLY A 89 -15.73 -64.44 41.78
CA GLY A 89 -16.97 -64.72 41.03
C GLY A 89 -18.02 -63.59 40.96
N SER A 90 -17.59 -62.36 40.70
CA SER A 90 -18.46 -61.20 40.53
C SER A 90 -19.20 -61.25 39.19
N LYS A 91 -20.51 -61.05 39.28
CA LYS A 91 -21.50 -61.15 38.21
C LYS A 91 -21.17 -60.19 37.04
N ARG A 92 -20.80 -60.78 35.89
CA ARG A 92 -20.45 -60.22 34.56
C ARG A 92 -18.93 -60.07 34.33
N LYS A 93 -18.40 -60.94 33.46
CA LYS A 93 -17.04 -60.83 32.90
C LYS A 93 -16.88 -59.41 32.30
N LYS A 94 -15.84 -58.68 32.72
CA LYS A 94 -15.54 -57.33 32.21
C LYS A 94 -15.13 -57.46 30.73
N THR A 95 -15.86 -56.80 29.83
CA THR A 95 -15.51 -56.78 28.41
C THR A 95 -14.37 -55.81 28.13
N VAL A 96 -13.67 -55.98 26.99
CA VAL A 96 -12.58 -55.07 26.58
C VAL A 96 -13.08 -53.61 26.53
N ALA A 97 -14.27 -53.38 25.96
CA ALA A 97 -14.83 -52.04 25.88
C ALA A 97 -15.12 -51.41 27.26
N PHE A 98 -15.48 -52.23 28.26
CA PHE A 98 -15.73 -51.75 29.61
C PHE A 98 -14.42 -51.33 30.29
N GLN A 99 -13.38 -52.17 30.18
CA GLN A 99 -12.05 -51.85 30.70
C GLN A 99 -11.49 -50.58 30.05
N PHE A 100 -11.56 -50.49 28.71
CA PHE A 100 -11.09 -49.32 27.97
C PHE A 100 -11.82 -48.03 28.37
N ARG A 101 -13.14 -48.08 28.57
CA ARG A 101 -13.93 -46.93 29.03
C ARG A 101 -13.47 -46.45 30.41
N ASP A 102 -13.27 -47.38 31.35
CA ASP A 102 -12.87 -47.03 32.71
C ASP A 102 -11.47 -46.39 32.73
N SER A 103 -10.50 -47.00 32.02
CA SER A 103 -9.16 -46.42 31.86
C SER A 103 -9.17 -45.05 31.18
N LEU A 104 -10.04 -44.85 30.17
CA LEU A 104 -10.19 -43.55 29.51
C LEU A 104 -10.79 -42.51 30.46
N SER A 105 -11.77 -42.89 31.28
CA SER A 105 -12.40 -42.00 32.24
C SER A 105 -11.41 -41.57 33.33
N GLU A 106 -10.57 -42.49 33.81
CA GLU A 106 -9.50 -42.18 34.76
C GLU A 106 -8.49 -41.19 34.17
N LEU A 107 -8.05 -41.44 32.92
CA LEU A 107 -7.15 -40.53 32.20
C LEU A 107 -7.74 -39.13 32.05
N ILE A 108 -9.03 -39.02 31.69
CA ILE A 108 -9.70 -37.72 31.54
C ILE A 108 -9.76 -36.98 32.89
N THR A 109 -10.02 -37.67 34.00
CA THR A 109 -10.02 -37.07 35.34
C THR A 109 -8.66 -36.48 35.69
N VAL A 110 -7.57 -37.21 35.42
CA VAL A 110 -6.20 -36.72 35.64
C VAL A 110 -5.88 -35.53 34.74
N LEU A 111 -6.23 -35.59 33.45
CA LEU A 111 -5.97 -34.48 32.52
C LEU A 111 -6.76 -33.22 32.90
N SER A 112 -7.98 -33.38 33.41
CA SER A 112 -8.87 -32.28 33.79
C SER A 112 -8.44 -31.55 35.06
N SER A 113 -7.65 -32.20 35.92
CA SER A 113 -7.07 -31.57 37.12
C SER A 113 -5.80 -30.76 36.83
N THR A 114 -5.26 -30.86 35.61
CA THR A 114 -4.04 -30.19 35.19
C THR A 114 -4.31 -29.06 34.20
N ARG A 115 -3.28 -28.27 33.89
CA ARG A 115 -3.33 -27.28 32.81
C ARG A 115 -2.81 -27.92 31.51
N PRO A 116 -3.66 -28.15 30.50
CA PRO A 116 -3.24 -28.82 29.28
C PRO A 116 -2.42 -27.91 28.37
N HIS A 117 -1.38 -28.49 27.76
CA HIS A 117 -0.62 -27.90 26.67
C HIS A 117 -0.75 -28.79 25.44
N TYR A 118 -1.12 -28.22 24.30
CA TYR A 118 -1.45 -29.00 23.10
C TYR A 118 -0.33 -28.93 22.06
N VAL A 119 0.16 -30.09 21.63
CA VAL A 119 1.05 -30.24 20.47
C VAL A 119 0.32 -31.05 19.41
N ARG A 120 0.24 -30.55 18.18
CA ARG A 120 -0.40 -31.23 17.04
C ARG A 120 0.65 -31.56 16.00
N CYS A 121 0.90 -32.84 15.79
CA CYS A 121 1.84 -33.32 14.78
C CYS A 121 1.10 -33.53 13.45
N ILE A 122 1.70 -33.05 12.34
CA ILE A 122 1.16 -33.21 10.99
C ILE A 122 2.18 -33.94 10.13
N LYS A 123 1.77 -35.05 9.51
CA LYS A 123 2.58 -35.79 8.53
C LYS A 123 2.55 -35.05 7.19
N PRO A 124 3.68 -34.59 6.64
CA PRO A 124 3.69 -33.73 5.46
C PRO A 124 3.41 -34.50 4.15
N ASN A 125 3.81 -35.77 4.07
CA ASN A 125 3.56 -36.66 2.94
C ASN A 125 3.61 -38.12 3.41
N ASP A 126 2.95 -39.03 2.68
CA ASP A 126 2.94 -40.45 3.06
C ASP A 126 4.21 -41.23 2.65
N GLU A 127 4.89 -40.78 1.59
CA GLU A 127 6.13 -41.34 1.00
C GLU A 127 7.39 -41.16 1.86
N LYS A 128 7.29 -40.42 2.97
CA LYS A 128 8.40 -40.08 3.89
C LYS A 128 9.51 -39.26 3.21
N GLU A 129 9.18 -38.54 2.16
CA GLU A 129 10.10 -37.63 1.48
C GLU A 129 10.42 -36.41 2.35
N ARG A 130 11.67 -35.97 2.30
CA ARG A 130 12.11 -34.77 3.02
C ARG A 130 11.52 -33.51 2.36
N PHE A 131 10.97 -32.61 3.15
CA PHE A 131 10.45 -31.30 2.70
C PHE A 131 9.41 -31.32 1.57
N TYR A 132 8.82 -32.48 1.27
CA TYR A 132 7.70 -32.59 0.34
C TYR A 132 6.37 -32.43 1.11
N PHE A 133 5.52 -31.52 0.69
CA PHE A 133 4.25 -31.24 1.35
C PHE A 133 3.09 -31.57 0.42
N GLU A 134 2.28 -32.54 0.81
CA GLU A 134 1.09 -32.93 0.08
C GLU A 134 -0.14 -32.21 0.66
N PRO A 135 -0.73 -31.22 -0.04
CA PRO A 135 -1.79 -30.39 0.54
C PRO A 135 -3.05 -31.17 0.90
N LYS A 136 -3.42 -32.17 0.07
CA LYS A 136 -4.61 -33.00 0.31
C LYS A 136 -4.50 -33.76 1.63
N ARG A 137 -3.34 -34.38 1.87
CA ARG A 137 -3.04 -35.15 3.08
C ARG A 137 -2.96 -34.26 4.32
N ALA A 138 -2.36 -33.08 4.21
CA ALA A 138 -2.30 -32.11 5.29
C ALA A 138 -3.69 -31.59 5.68
N ILE A 139 -4.55 -31.23 4.71
CA ILE A 139 -5.92 -30.76 4.98
C ILE A 139 -6.76 -31.83 5.67
N GLN A 140 -6.64 -33.11 5.24
CA GLN A 140 -7.32 -34.22 5.88
C GLN A 140 -6.94 -34.33 7.36
N GLN A 141 -5.64 -34.23 7.67
CA GLN A 141 -5.16 -34.25 9.06
C GLN A 141 -5.60 -33.01 9.85
N LEU A 142 -5.58 -31.82 9.27
CA LEU A 142 -6.04 -30.60 9.94
C LEU A 142 -7.52 -30.65 10.31
N ARG A 143 -8.36 -31.27 9.47
CA ARG A 143 -9.76 -31.59 9.80
C ARG A 143 -9.83 -32.59 10.94
N ALA A 144 -9.10 -33.71 10.81
CA ALA A 144 -9.16 -34.80 11.79
C ALA A 144 -8.63 -34.41 13.18
N CYS A 145 -7.60 -33.58 13.24
CA CYS A 145 -7.03 -33.06 14.48
C CYS A 145 -7.83 -31.90 15.09
N GLY A 146 -8.89 -31.42 14.43
CA GLY A 146 -9.73 -30.31 14.92
C GLY A 146 -9.09 -28.94 14.85
N VAL A 147 -7.98 -28.80 14.11
CA VAL A 147 -7.28 -27.52 14.01
C VAL A 147 -8.16 -26.50 13.31
N LEU A 148 -8.85 -26.89 12.23
CA LEU A 148 -9.73 -25.98 11.50
C LEU A 148 -10.92 -25.50 12.34
N GLU A 149 -11.49 -26.37 13.17
CA GLU A 149 -12.60 -25.98 14.05
C GLU A 149 -12.11 -25.09 15.20
N THR A 150 -10.91 -25.36 15.73
CA THR A 150 -10.26 -24.49 16.72
C THR A 150 -10.01 -23.10 16.14
N VAL A 151 -9.56 -23.03 14.87
CA VAL A 151 -9.42 -21.77 14.13
C VAL A 151 -10.77 -21.11 13.91
N ARG A 152 -11.83 -21.88 13.58
CA ARG A 152 -13.18 -21.35 13.36
C ARG A 152 -13.76 -20.72 14.63
N ILE A 153 -13.65 -21.39 15.78
CA ILE A 153 -14.05 -20.86 17.09
C ILE A 153 -13.21 -19.62 17.42
N SER A 154 -11.91 -19.66 17.17
CA SER A 154 -11.02 -18.50 17.37
C SER A 154 -11.39 -17.31 16.46
N ALA A 155 -11.83 -17.59 15.23
CA ALA A 155 -12.26 -16.62 14.24
C ALA A 155 -13.63 -16.01 14.55
N ALA A 156 -14.53 -16.75 15.18
CA ALA A 156 -15.79 -16.23 15.73
C ALA A 156 -15.55 -15.26 16.91
N GLY A 157 -14.44 -15.44 17.63
CA GLY A 157 -13.94 -14.51 18.63
C GLY A 157 -13.09 -13.38 18.05
N TYR A 158 -11.95 -13.13 18.68
CA TYR A 158 -11.00 -12.09 18.29
C TYR A 158 -9.62 -12.69 17.97
N PRO A 159 -9.41 -13.17 16.73
CA PRO A 159 -8.19 -13.89 16.37
C PRO A 159 -6.98 -12.99 16.24
N SER A 160 -7.16 -11.74 15.80
CA SER A 160 -6.08 -10.77 15.62
C SER A 160 -5.83 -10.02 16.92
N ARG A 161 -4.58 -10.05 17.40
CA ARG A 161 -4.18 -9.47 18.68
C ARG A 161 -2.98 -8.56 18.46
N TRP A 162 -3.04 -7.36 19.00
CA TRP A 162 -1.97 -6.37 18.86
C TRP A 162 -1.61 -5.80 20.23
N ASP A 163 -0.32 -5.63 20.47
CA ASP A 163 0.16 -4.83 21.59
C ASP A 163 -0.08 -3.35 21.32
N TYR A 164 -0.47 -2.60 22.36
CA TYR A 164 -0.85 -1.19 22.20
C TYR A 164 0.26 -0.33 21.61
N LYS A 165 1.52 -0.61 21.96
CA LYS A 165 2.70 0.12 21.46
C LYS A 165 2.93 -0.13 19.96
N GLU A 166 2.80 -1.38 19.52
CA GLU A 166 2.97 -1.77 18.11
C GLU A 166 1.86 -1.17 17.26
N PHE A 167 0.61 -1.25 17.75
CA PHE A 167 -0.54 -0.65 17.10
C PHE A 167 -0.37 0.86 16.96
N GLY A 168 0.02 1.55 18.04
CA GLY A 168 0.28 2.99 18.02
C GLY A 168 1.34 3.39 17.00
N THR A 169 2.45 2.65 16.92
CA THR A 169 3.56 2.95 15.99
C THR A 169 3.12 2.79 14.53
N ARG A 170 2.40 1.72 14.20
CA ARG A 170 1.93 1.44 12.84
C ARG A 170 0.80 2.36 12.40
N TYR A 171 -0.18 2.57 13.28
CA TYR A 171 -1.45 3.21 12.96
C TYR A 171 -1.56 4.65 13.46
N ARG A 172 -0.46 5.30 13.88
CA ARG A 172 -0.43 6.71 14.33
C ARG A 172 -1.15 7.70 13.40
N VAL A 173 -1.21 7.41 12.10
CA VAL A 173 -1.87 8.26 11.10
C VAL A 173 -3.39 8.21 11.14
N LEU A 174 -3.98 7.17 11.75
CA LEU A 174 -5.43 7.01 11.84
C LEU A 174 -6.09 8.05 12.74
N TYR A 175 -5.36 8.60 13.70
CA TYR A 175 -5.88 9.60 14.63
C TYR A 175 -4.89 10.78 14.80
N PRO A 176 -4.82 11.69 13.81
CA PRO A 176 -3.87 12.80 13.81
C PRO A 176 -4.21 13.90 14.83
N GLU A 177 -5.47 13.99 15.28
CA GLU A 177 -5.93 14.92 16.31
C GLU A 177 -5.23 14.67 17.66
N GLY A 178 -5.05 13.40 18.02
CA GLY A 178 -4.38 12.96 19.24
C GLY A 178 -2.86 12.95 19.12
N LYS A 179 -2.23 14.10 18.85
CA LYS A 179 -0.77 14.21 18.73
C LYS A 179 -0.09 13.61 19.97
N ASN A 180 0.85 12.70 19.73
CA ASN A 180 1.65 11.99 20.75
C ASN A 180 0.89 11.09 21.73
N ILE A 181 -0.46 10.98 21.67
CA ILE A 181 -1.22 10.07 22.55
C ILE A 181 -0.78 8.61 22.33
N TRP A 182 -0.45 8.23 21.09
CA TRP A 182 0.07 6.90 20.78
C TRP A 182 1.39 6.56 21.49
N LYS A 183 2.16 7.57 21.95
CA LYS A 183 3.40 7.39 22.72
C LYS A 183 3.13 7.38 24.22
N THR A 184 2.39 8.39 24.71
CA THR A 184 2.18 8.60 26.15
C THR A 184 1.13 7.67 26.73
N LYS A 185 0.01 7.50 26.02
CA LYS A 185 -1.13 6.68 26.44
C LYS A 185 -1.62 5.78 25.30
N PRO A 186 -0.86 4.70 24.97
CA PRO A 186 -1.15 3.83 23.83
C PRO A 186 -2.55 3.20 23.86
N LYS A 187 -3.08 2.89 25.06
CA LYS A 187 -4.41 2.29 25.23
C LYS A 187 -5.54 3.28 24.91
N GLU A 188 -5.41 4.54 25.32
CA GLU A 188 -6.38 5.59 24.99
C GLU A 188 -6.33 5.89 23.48
N PHE A 189 -5.12 5.99 22.90
CA PHE A 189 -4.96 6.14 21.45
C PHE A 189 -5.66 5.03 20.67
N ALA A 190 -5.44 3.78 21.08
CA ALA A 190 -6.08 2.60 20.53
C ALA A 190 -7.61 2.69 20.55
N LYS A 191 -8.18 3.14 21.68
CA LYS A 191 -9.62 3.35 21.82
C LYS A 191 -10.13 4.37 20.80
N TYR A 192 -9.60 5.59 20.82
CA TYR A 192 -10.07 6.68 19.96
C TYR A 192 -9.88 6.40 18.47
N SER A 193 -8.74 5.81 18.10
CA SER A 193 -8.48 5.43 16.70
C SER A 193 -9.42 4.32 16.22
N CYS A 194 -9.70 3.32 17.05
CA CYS A 194 -10.64 2.27 16.67
C CYS A 194 -12.08 2.79 16.62
N GLU A 195 -12.53 3.57 17.60
CA GLU A 195 -13.88 4.16 17.62
C GLU A 195 -14.15 5.08 16.42
N LYS A 196 -13.11 5.73 15.89
CA LYS A 196 -13.23 6.59 14.69
C LYS A 196 -13.49 5.80 13.40
N TRP A 197 -12.94 4.58 13.28
CA TRP A 197 -12.90 3.84 12.02
C TRP A 197 -13.64 2.50 12.04
N LEU A 198 -13.99 1.98 13.22
CA LEU A 198 -14.58 0.67 13.45
C LEU A 198 -15.79 0.78 14.40
N GLU A 199 -16.72 -0.15 14.26
CA GLU A 199 -17.85 -0.34 15.18
C GLU A 199 -17.39 -0.97 16.50
N MET A 200 -18.04 -0.62 17.63
CA MET A 200 -17.65 -1.07 18.98
C MET A 200 -17.62 -2.60 19.15
N GLU A 201 -18.44 -3.37 18.43
CA GLU A 201 -18.49 -4.83 18.57
C GLU A 201 -17.35 -5.57 17.82
N LYS A 202 -16.66 -4.86 16.92
CA LYS A 202 -15.66 -5.45 16.02
C LYS A 202 -14.25 -5.46 16.62
N PHE A 203 -14.04 -4.77 17.74
CA PHE A 203 -12.79 -4.77 18.49
C PHE A 203 -13.06 -4.84 20.00
N ALA A 204 -12.06 -5.22 20.78
CA ALA A 204 -12.10 -5.22 22.23
C ALA A 204 -10.74 -4.82 22.82
N LEU A 205 -10.76 -4.09 23.93
CA LEU A 205 -9.56 -3.59 24.59
C LEU A 205 -9.28 -4.39 25.87
N GLY A 206 -8.20 -5.17 25.87
CA GLY A 206 -7.73 -5.90 27.04
C GLY A 206 -6.86 -5.05 27.98
N LYS A 207 -6.25 -5.70 28.98
CA LYS A 207 -5.31 -5.04 29.89
C LYS A 207 -4.02 -4.63 29.17
N THR A 208 -3.41 -5.56 28.42
CA THR A 208 -2.11 -5.37 27.74
C THR A 208 -2.21 -5.29 26.22
N LYS A 209 -3.24 -5.93 25.64
CA LYS A 209 -3.44 -6.07 24.20
C LYS A 209 -4.83 -5.65 23.78
N MET A 210 -4.96 -5.33 22.50
CA MET A 210 -6.23 -5.17 21.81
C MET A 210 -6.52 -6.35 20.89
N PHE A 211 -7.80 -6.54 20.64
CA PHE A 211 -8.36 -7.73 20.03
C PHE A 211 -9.30 -7.31 18.90
N PHE A 212 -9.13 -7.90 17.72
CA PHE A 212 -9.93 -7.58 16.53
C PHE A 212 -10.62 -8.83 15.99
N ARG A 213 -11.87 -8.66 15.54
CA ARG A 213 -12.54 -9.67 14.72
C ARG A 213 -11.85 -9.81 13.36
N VAL A 214 -12.16 -10.90 12.66
CA VAL A 214 -11.61 -11.18 11.32
C VAL A 214 -11.87 -9.99 10.37
N GLY A 215 -10.86 -9.66 9.57
CA GLY A 215 -10.92 -8.62 8.53
C GLY A 215 -10.77 -7.18 9.01
N GLN A 216 -10.88 -6.89 10.32
CA GLN A 216 -10.82 -5.50 10.80
C GLN A 216 -9.43 -4.90 10.68
N VAL A 217 -8.37 -5.67 10.96
CA VAL A 217 -6.98 -5.21 10.76
C VAL A 217 -6.71 -4.89 9.29
N ALA A 218 -7.22 -5.71 8.37
CA ALA A 218 -7.10 -5.46 6.93
C ALA A 218 -7.85 -4.18 6.50
N ARG A 219 -9.02 -3.92 7.09
CA ARG A 219 -9.75 -2.65 6.89
C ARG A 219 -8.95 -1.45 7.39
N LEU A 220 -8.38 -1.51 8.60
CA LEU A 220 -7.53 -0.45 9.14
C LEU A 220 -6.28 -0.21 8.28
N GLU A 221 -5.71 -1.28 7.73
CA GLU A 221 -4.56 -1.18 6.82
C GLU A 221 -4.91 -0.46 5.52
N LYS A 222 -6.08 -0.75 4.94
CA LYS A 222 -6.59 -0.05 3.77
C LYS A 222 -6.78 1.45 4.05
N ILE A 223 -7.47 1.79 5.15
CA ILE A 223 -7.68 3.19 5.56
C ILE A 223 -6.36 3.92 5.77
N ARG A 224 -5.40 3.27 6.44
CA ARG A 224 -4.05 3.82 6.62
C ARG A 224 -3.38 4.12 5.27
N GLN A 225 -3.47 3.20 4.32
CA GLN A 225 -2.90 3.39 2.98
C GLN A 225 -3.55 4.58 2.25
N ASP A 226 -4.87 4.71 2.35
CA ASP A 226 -5.62 5.81 1.72
C ASP A 226 -5.19 7.18 2.29
N ILE A 227 -5.08 7.30 3.62
CA ILE A 227 -4.61 8.54 4.28
C ILE A 227 -3.18 8.91 3.85
N LEU A 228 -2.30 7.92 3.74
CA LEU A 228 -0.92 8.14 3.31
C LEU A 228 -0.86 8.58 1.85
N ASN A 229 -1.68 7.99 0.98
CA ASN A 229 -1.78 8.36 -0.43
C ASN A 229 -2.30 9.81 -0.58
N GLU A 230 -3.34 10.20 0.13
CA GLU A 230 -3.85 11.58 0.14
C GLU A 230 -2.79 12.58 0.62
N SER A 231 -2.05 12.21 1.66
CA SER A 231 -0.96 13.03 2.19
C SER A 231 0.14 13.24 1.14
N ALA A 232 0.52 12.18 0.41
CA ALA A 232 1.47 12.26 -0.69
C ALA A 232 0.98 13.16 -1.83
N ILE A 233 -0.29 13.02 -2.24
CA ILE A 233 -0.90 13.88 -3.27
C ILE A 233 -0.88 15.35 -2.84
N ARG A 234 -1.17 15.64 -1.56
CA ARG A 234 -1.12 17.01 -1.03
C ARG A 234 0.29 17.62 -1.11
N ILE A 235 1.30 16.85 -0.73
CA ILE A 235 2.72 17.27 -0.82
C ILE A 235 3.09 17.51 -2.29
N GLN A 236 2.75 16.57 -3.18
CA GLN A 236 3.02 16.68 -4.61
C GLN A 236 2.33 17.90 -5.23
N LYS A 237 1.07 18.17 -4.88
CA LYS A 237 0.31 19.34 -5.35
C LYS A 237 1.04 20.64 -5.00
N ILE A 238 1.46 20.79 -3.74
CA ILE A 238 2.16 21.99 -3.27
C ILE A 238 3.50 22.15 -4.00
N TRP A 239 4.27 21.07 -4.11
CA TRP A 239 5.57 21.09 -4.79
C TRP A 239 5.45 21.46 -6.27
N LYS A 240 4.52 20.83 -7.01
CA LYS A 240 4.25 21.15 -8.42
C LYS A 240 3.85 22.62 -8.59
N GLY A 241 3.00 23.14 -7.69
CA GLY A 241 2.62 24.54 -7.67
C GLY A 241 3.81 25.48 -7.45
N TYR A 242 4.67 25.17 -6.47
CA TYR A 242 5.90 25.92 -6.21
C TYR A 242 6.83 25.93 -7.44
N GLN A 243 7.06 24.76 -8.04
CA GLN A 243 7.92 24.61 -9.21
C GLN A 243 7.40 25.42 -10.41
N ALA A 244 6.09 25.35 -10.68
CA ALA A 244 5.45 26.11 -11.76
C ALA A 244 5.57 27.63 -11.52
N LYS A 245 5.30 28.10 -10.29
CA LYS A 245 5.42 29.52 -9.93
C LYS A 245 6.86 30.03 -10.12
N LYS A 246 7.86 29.25 -9.68
CA LYS A 246 9.28 29.60 -9.85
C LYS A 246 9.68 29.68 -11.33
N LYS A 247 9.20 28.75 -12.16
CA LYS A 247 9.44 28.77 -13.62
C LYS A 247 8.80 30.00 -14.28
N TYR A 248 7.57 30.32 -13.89
CA TYR A 248 6.85 31.49 -14.42
C TYR A 248 7.54 32.81 -14.05
N GLN A 249 8.01 32.96 -12.80
CA GLN A 249 8.74 34.15 -12.37
C GLN A 249 10.03 34.37 -13.18
N LYS A 250 10.82 33.31 -13.40
CA LYS A 250 12.02 33.38 -14.26
C LYS A 250 11.70 33.81 -15.70
N LEU A 251 10.60 33.29 -16.24
CA LEU A 251 10.14 33.67 -17.59
C LEU A 251 9.77 35.16 -17.64
N LEU A 252 9.03 35.66 -16.65
CA LEU A 252 8.65 37.07 -16.57
C LEU A 252 9.87 38.00 -16.46
N GLU A 253 10.86 37.64 -15.65
CA GLU A 253 12.12 38.40 -15.55
C GLU A 253 12.84 38.47 -16.89
N SER A 254 12.92 37.33 -17.59
CA SER A 254 13.54 37.27 -18.94
C SER A 254 12.79 38.14 -19.95
N ILE A 255 11.45 38.10 -19.94
CA ILE A 255 10.61 38.93 -20.82
C ILE A 255 10.83 40.42 -20.54
N LYS A 256 10.89 40.84 -19.27
CA LYS A 256 11.13 42.24 -18.89
C LYS A 256 12.46 42.74 -19.44
N ILE A 257 13.52 41.92 -19.35
CA ILE A 257 14.84 42.25 -19.89
C ILE A 257 14.75 42.44 -21.41
N ILE A 258 14.18 41.47 -22.13
CA ILE A 258 14.05 41.55 -23.60
C ILE A 258 13.23 42.78 -24.02
N GLN A 259 12.10 43.04 -23.35
CA GLN A 259 11.26 44.20 -23.64
C GLN A 259 11.99 45.52 -23.40
N ALA A 260 12.73 45.65 -22.29
CA ALA A 260 13.51 46.84 -21.98
C ALA A 260 14.61 47.07 -23.02
N SER A 261 15.38 46.03 -23.35
CA SER A 261 16.43 46.09 -24.37
C SER A 261 15.87 46.45 -25.76
N THR A 262 14.74 45.87 -26.14
CA THR A 262 14.08 46.15 -27.43
C THR A 262 13.59 47.60 -27.50
N LYS A 263 12.95 48.10 -26.43
CA LYS A 263 12.50 49.50 -26.35
C LYS A 263 13.69 50.46 -26.44
N ALA A 264 14.77 50.18 -25.72
CA ALA A 264 16.01 50.97 -25.78
C ALA A 264 16.59 50.97 -27.20
N PHE A 265 16.69 49.82 -27.85
CA PHE A 265 17.19 49.70 -29.22
C PHE A 265 16.36 50.53 -30.21
N LEU A 266 15.02 50.44 -30.15
CA LEU A 266 14.13 51.23 -31.02
C LEU A 266 14.28 52.73 -30.78
N ALA A 267 14.44 53.16 -29.52
CA ALA A 267 14.68 54.56 -29.17
C ALA A 267 16.04 55.05 -29.72
N PHE A 268 17.13 54.29 -29.54
CA PHE A 268 18.45 54.60 -30.09
C PHE A 268 18.42 54.69 -31.62
N ARG A 269 17.74 53.75 -32.29
CA ARG A 269 17.57 53.76 -33.75
C ARG A 269 16.86 55.03 -34.22
N ARG A 270 15.80 55.45 -33.50
CA ARG A 270 15.07 56.68 -33.81
C ARG A 270 15.94 57.93 -33.60
N ILE A 271 16.71 58.00 -32.52
CA ILE A 271 17.63 59.13 -32.26
C ILE A 271 18.68 59.24 -33.37
N LYS A 272 19.33 58.12 -33.75
CA LYS A 272 20.30 58.09 -34.86
C LYS A 272 19.70 58.57 -36.18
N TYR A 273 18.49 58.13 -36.50
CA TYR A 273 17.77 58.60 -37.69
C TYR A 273 17.51 60.11 -37.66
N LEU A 274 17.03 60.65 -36.53
CA LEU A 274 16.79 62.09 -36.37
C LEU A 274 18.09 62.92 -36.43
N GLN A 275 19.19 62.41 -35.86
CA GLN A 275 20.52 63.03 -35.98
C GLN A 275 20.97 63.09 -37.44
N MET A 276 20.83 61.99 -38.18
CA MET A 276 21.14 61.94 -39.61
C MET A 276 20.28 62.91 -40.41
N GLN A 277 18.97 62.94 -40.18
CA GLN A 277 18.07 63.89 -40.86
C GLN A 277 18.47 65.34 -40.58
N ARG A 278 18.78 65.70 -39.32
CA ARG A 278 19.26 67.04 -38.96
C ARG A 278 20.55 67.40 -39.70
N ALA A 279 21.51 66.47 -39.76
CA ALA A 279 22.77 66.68 -40.47
C ALA A 279 22.53 66.92 -41.98
N VAL A 280 21.66 66.12 -42.60
CA VAL A 280 21.29 66.28 -44.02
C VAL A 280 20.60 67.63 -44.26
N ILE A 281 19.64 68.03 -43.42
CA ILE A 281 18.95 69.32 -43.55
C ILE A 281 19.94 70.48 -43.41
N LEU A 282 20.89 70.41 -42.47
CA LEU A 282 21.92 71.43 -42.29
C LEU A 282 22.82 71.54 -43.53
N LEU A 283 23.24 70.40 -44.10
CA LEU A 283 24.02 70.35 -45.33
C LEU A 283 23.26 70.93 -46.52
N GLN A 284 21.99 70.54 -46.69
CA GLN A 284 21.14 71.07 -47.76
C GLN A 284 20.93 72.58 -47.61
N LYS A 285 20.65 73.07 -46.39
CA LYS A 285 20.50 74.50 -46.09
C LYS A 285 21.77 75.28 -46.43
N THR A 286 22.93 74.80 -46.01
CA THR A 286 24.22 75.48 -46.25
C THR A 286 24.57 75.53 -47.73
N ILE A 287 24.41 74.42 -48.46
CA ILE A 287 24.64 74.37 -49.91
C ILE A 287 23.69 75.29 -50.67
N ARG A 288 22.37 75.23 -50.38
CA ARG A 288 21.38 76.11 -51.02
C ARG A 288 21.70 77.58 -50.78
N GLY A 289 22.06 77.94 -49.55
CA GLY A 289 22.48 79.31 -49.20
C GLY A 289 23.75 79.75 -49.92
N TYR A 290 24.76 78.88 -50.01
CA TYR A 290 26.01 79.16 -50.73
C TYR A 290 25.77 79.41 -52.22
N LEU A 291 24.95 78.57 -52.88
CA LEU A 291 24.65 78.69 -54.30
C LEU A 291 23.96 80.04 -54.63
N VAL A 292 22.98 80.45 -53.83
CA VAL A 292 22.29 81.73 -54.02
C VAL A 292 23.23 82.91 -53.81
N ARG A 293 24.03 82.92 -52.73
CA ARG A 293 25.02 83.99 -52.47
C ARG A 293 26.05 84.09 -53.59
N LYS A 294 26.57 82.96 -54.07
CA LYS A 294 27.53 82.91 -55.19
C LYS A 294 26.93 83.51 -56.47
N LYS A 295 25.66 83.23 -56.76
CA LYS A 295 24.96 83.82 -57.92
C LYS A 295 24.75 85.33 -57.73
N TYR A 296 24.33 85.77 -56.54
CA TYR A 296 24.15 87.17 -56.22
C TYR A 296 25.46 87.97 -56.31
N GLU A 297 26.55 87.46 -55.73
CA GLU A 297 27.88 88.09 -55.80
C GLU A 297 28.37 88.24 -57.25
N LYS A 298 28.16 87.26 -58.12
CA LYS A 298 28.46 87.39 -59.56
C LYS A 298 27.70 88.56 -60.20
N ILE A 299 26.39 88.66 -59.95
CA ILE A 299 25.55 89.74 -60.48
C ILE A 299 26.00 91.10 -59.91
N LYS A 300 26.20 91.18 -58.60
CA LYS A 300 26.65 92.39 -57.90
C LYS A 300 28.00 92.87 -58.46
N ASN A 301 28.98 91.97 -58.60
CA ASN A 301 30.29 92.32 -59.15
C ASN A 301 30.20 92.81 -60.60
N ALA A 302 29.34 92.20 -61.42
CA ALA A 302 29.07 92.69 -62.78
C ALA A 302 28.43 94.09 -62.78
N VAL A 303 27.42 94.32 -61.94
CA VAL A 303 26.76 95.63 -61.79
C VAL A 303 27.76 96.70 -61.33
N VAL A 304 28.57 96.41 -60.31
CA VAL A 304 29.60 97.34 -59.81
C VAL A 304 30.64 97.65 -60.89
N ALA A 305 31.07 96.66 -61.66
CA ALA A 305 31.99 96.86 -62.78
C ALA A 305 31.39 97.76 -63.88
N ILE A 306 30.14 97.52 -64.26
CA ILE A 306 29.41 98.35 -65.24
C ILE A 306 29.27 99.79 -64.72
N GLN A 307 28.85 99.96 -63.46
CA GLN A 307 28.70 101.27 -62.82
C GLN A 307 30.04 102.02 -62.74
N ALA A 308 31.13 101.33 -62.39
CA ALA A 308 32.46 101.90 -62.36
C ALA A 308 32.94 102.33 -63.76
N ALA A 309 32.75 101.49 -64.77
CA ALA A 309 33.08 101.81 -66.16
C ALA A 309 32.26 103.00 -66.69
N PHE A 310 30.97 103.06 -66.36
CA PHE A 310 30.09 104.18 -66.71
C PHE A 310 30.56 105.48 -66.06
N LYS A 311 30.80 105.48 -64.73
CA LYS A 311 31.34 106.64 -64.00
C LYS A 311 32.69 107.09 -64.56
N ALA A 312 33.59 106.15 -64.86
CA ALA A 312 34.88 106.46 -65.48
C ALA A 312 34.72 107.07 -66.88
N ARG A 313 33.79 106.58 -67.70
CA ARG A 313 33.49 107.15 -69.03
C ARG A 313 32.94 108.57 -68.95
N GLU A 314 32.02 108.84 -68.02
CA GLU A 314 31.49 110.19 -67.78
C GLU A 314 32.58 111.17 -67.34
N ILE A 315 33.46 110.76 -66.41
CA ILE A 315 34.62 111.59 -66.01
C ILE A 315 35.57 111.81 -67.20
N ARG A 316 35.89 110.77 -67.98
CA ARG A 316 36.74 110.90 -69.17
C ARG A 316 36.13 111.86 -70.21
N LYS A 317 34.82 111.82 -70.46
CA LYS A 317 34.14 112.79 -71.33
C LYS A 317 34.31 114.22 -70.82
N LYS A 318 34.11 114.47 -69.52
CA LYS A 318 34.31 115.80 -68.91
C LYS A 318 35.76 116.28 -69.05
N VAL A 319 36.74 115.40 -68.79
CA VAL A 319 38.17 115.71 -68.93
C VAL A 319 38.55 115.98 -70.39
N LEU A 320 38.01 115.21 -71.34
CA LEU A 320 38.27 115.40 -72.77
C LEU A 320 37.71 116.75 -73.24
N LYS A 321 36.48 117.10 -72.82
CA LYS A 321 35.87 118.41 -73.10
C LYS A 321 36.74 119.55 -72.57
N ALA A 322 37.18 119.47 -71.31
CA ALA A 322 38.09 120.45 -70.72
C ALA A 322 39.44 120.54 -71.45
N LYS A 323 39.99 119.42 -71.95
CA LYS A 323 41.20 119.40 -72.79
C LYS A 323 40.99 120.10 -74.14
N TYR A 324 39.87 119.83 -74.81
CA TYR A 324 39.52 120.49 -76.08
C TYR A 324 39.33 122.00 -75.88
N GLU A 325 38.58 122.41 -74.86
CA GLU A 325 38.40 123.83 -74.51
C GLU A 325 39.75 124.51 -74.21
N LYS A 326 40.62 123.88 -73.43
CA LYS A 326 41.97 124.39 -73.16
C LYS A 326 42.84 124.50 -74.42
N SER A 327 42.75 123.53 -75.32
CA SER A 327 43.51 123.53 -76.58
C SER A 327 42.99 124.60 -77.53
N ALA A 328 41.67 124.81 -77.61
CA ALA A 328 41.05 125.89 -78.37
C ALA A 328 41.48 127.27 -77.84
N ILE A 329 41.53 127.47 -76.52
CA ILE A 329 42.04 128.69 -75.90
C ILE A 329 43.51 128.95 -76.27
N ILE A 330 44.35 127.91 -76.34
CA ILE A 330 45.76 128.05 -76.75
C ILE A 330 45.88 128.45 -78.22
N ILE A 331 45.09 127.85 -79.11
CA ILE A 331 45.09 128.17 -80.55
C ILE A 331 44.57 129.59 -80.80
N GLN A 332 43.56 130.05 -80.07
CA GLN A 332 43.02 131.42 -80.16
C GLN A 332 43.94 132.50 -79.57
N LYS A 333 45.02 132.11 -78.89
CA LYS A 333 46.01 132.99 -78.27
C LYS A 333 47.24 133.25 -79.16
N TYR A 334 47.40 132.44 -80.22
CA TYR A 334 48.24 132.71 -81.39
C TYR A 334 47.40 133.42 -82.45
#